data_AF-A0A1Z8RZQ4-F1
#
_entry.id   AF-A0A1Z8RZQ4-F1
#
_cell.length_a   1.000
_cell.length_b   1.000
_cell.length_c   1.000
_cell.angle_alpha   90.00
_cell.angle_beta   90.00
_cell.angle_gamma   90.00
#
_symmetry.space_group_name_H-M   'P 1'
#
loop_
_entity.id
_entity.type
_entity.pdbx_description
1 polymer ?
#
loop_
_entity_poly.entity_id
_entity_poly.type
_entity_poly.pdbx_seq_one_letter_code
_entity_poly.pdbx_strand_id
1 'polypeptide(L)'
;MKLKDLAVKYSLEFLVIVLGISVSFWLNQIAVERVEEQERIKVLQSLHAELEEIDKYCRERKDNYRDDINILNALLEEGFDPDRFEGLTTSKARIEFILTRYRVFEPPMNQYQSIIHAGALKYLKSDKVKDKLGQLHNTFLRYMQTSVNYERELKQAFMPFLTSEHPEIVLAKGQNVIGFDAYVGMLHTAISGDQRFEANVLLLSGYLENKMYFLKLYEAILLELDGVLVAELGDELNVTTSQGRSRQR
;
A
#
# COMPACT_ATOMS: atom_id res chain seq x y z
N MET A 1 -64.58 -31.81 -35.23
CA MET A 1 -64.02 -31.37 -33.93
C MET A 1 -64.60 -30.00 -33.64
N LYS A 2 -65.23 -29.77 -32.47
CA LYS A 2 -65.89 -28.49 -32.21
C LYS A 2 -64.81 -27.44 -31.98
N LEU A 3 -65.01 -26.20 -32.47
CA LEU A 3 -64.03 -25.10 -32.37
C LEU A 3 -63.49 -24.89 -30.95
N LYS A 4 -64.34 -25.17 -29.95
CA LYS A 4 -64.02 -25.15 -28.52
C LYS A 4 -62.94 -26.16 -28.12
N ASP A 5 -62.97 -27.37 -28.66
CA ASP A 5 -62.01 -28.44 -28.34
C ASP A 5 -60.63 -28.12 -28.92
N LEU A 6 -60.60 -27.49 -30.10
CA LEU A 6 -59.37 -27.02 -30.75
C LEU A 6 -58.73 -25.88 -29.93
N ALA A 7 -59.53 -24.89 -29.51
CA ALA A 7 -59.07 -23.76 -28.72
C ALA A 7 -58.50 -24.19 -27.36
N VAL A 8 -59.19 -25.11 -26.66
CA VAL A 8 -58.70 -25.65 -25.39
C VAL A 8 -57.37 -26.38 -25.57
N LYS A 9 -57.26 -27.24 -26.60
CA LYS A 9 -56.02 -27.99 -26.89
C LYS A 9 -54.85 -27.05 -27.16
N TYR A 10 -55.00 -26.09 -28.09
CA TYR A 10 -53.93 -25.16 -28.42
C TYR A 10 -53.59 -24.19 -27.29
N SER A 11 -54.57 -23.80 -26.45
CA SER A 11 -54.30 -22.97 -25.27
C SER A 11 -53.47 -23.71 -24.21
N LEU A 12 -53.71 -25.01 -24.04
CA LEU A 12 -52.95 -25.85 -23.12
C LEU A 12 -51.55 -26.11 -23.66
N GLU A 13 -51.40 -26.39 -24.96
CA GLU A 13 -50.09 -26.51 -25.61
C GLU A 13 -49.26 -25.22 -25.50
N PHE A 14 -49.88 -24.07 -25.76
CA PHE A 14 -49.25 -22.76 -25.58
C PHE A 14 -48.81 -22.54 -24.12
N LEU A 15 -49.68 -22.84 -23.16
CA LEU A 15 -49.38 -22.68 -21.74
C LEU A 15 -48.22 -23.57 -21.30
N VAL A 16 -48.18 -24.84 -21.74
CA VAL A 16 -47.06 -25.75 -21.45
C VAL A 16 -45.75 -25.24 -22.04
N ILE A 17 -45.76 -24.74 -23.27
CA ILE A 17 -44.57 -24.18 -23.93
C ILE A 17 -44.08 -22.94 -23.16
N VAL A 18 -44.97 -21.99 -22.88
CA VAL A 18 -44.63 -20.77 -22.14
C VAL A 18 -44.09 -21.11 -20.75
N LEU A 19 -44.73 -22.02 -20.01
CA LEU A 19 -44.24 -22.45 -18.70
C LEU A 19 -42.87 -23.13 -18.79
N GLY A 20 -42.65 -24.00 -19.77
CA GLY A 20 -41.36 -24.66 -19.96
C GLY A 20 -40.23 -23.65 -20.21
N ILE A 21 -40.49 -22.66 -21.06
CA ILE A 21 -39.56 -21.57 -21.33
C ILE A 21 -39.34 -20.72 -20.08
N SER A 22 -40.40 -20.33 -19.37
CA SER A 22 -40.31 -19.53 -18.13
C SER A 22 -39.50 -20.23 -17.03
N VAL A 23 -39.73 -21.53 -16.80
CA VAL A 23 -38.99 -22.32 -15.82
C VAL A 23 -37.51 -22.45 -16.23
N SER A 24 -37.23 -22.67 -17.52
CA SER A 24 -35.86 -22.73 -18.03
C SER A 24 -35.10 -21.41 -17.84
N PHE A 25 -35.72 -20.27 -18.16
CA PHE A 25 -35.14 -18.95 -17.93
C PHE A 25 -34.91 -18.69 -16.44
N TRP A 26 -35.86 -19.06 -15.58
CA TRP A 26 -35.75 -18.89 -14.14
C TRP A 26 -34.59 -19.69 -13.55
N LEU A 27 -34.44 -20.97 -13.92
CA LEU A 27 -33.31 -21.81 -13.49
C LEU A 27 -31.97 -21.26 -13.99
N ASN A 28 -31.93 -20.74 -15.23
CA ASN A 28 -30.72 -20.12 -15.77
C ASN A 28 -30.35 -18.84 -14.99
N GLN A 29 -31.33 -18.02 -14.64
CA GLN A 29 -31.12 -16.79 -13.86
C GLN A 29 -30.50 -17.11 -12.49
N ILE A 30 -31.03 -18.12 -11.78
CA ILE A 30 -30.47 -18.58 -10.50
C ILE A 30 -29.02 -19.05 -10.66
N ALA A 31 -28.73 -19.79 -11.73
CA ALA A 31 -27.38 -20.27 -11.99
C ALA A 31 -26.40 -19.11 -12.23
N VAL A 32 -26.80 -18.11 -13.03
CA VAL A 32 -26.01 -16.90 -13.29
C VAL A 32 -25.78 -16.11 -12.02
N GLU A 33 -26.83 -15.84 -11.23
CA GLU A 33 -26.72 -15.10 -9.97
C GLU A 33 -25.78 -15.78 -8.98
N ARG A 34 -25.81 -17.11 -8.90
CA ARG A 34 -24.87 -17.88 -8.07
C ARG A 34 -23.43 -17.71 -8.52
N VAL A 35 -23.16 -17.76 -9.83
CA VAL A 35 -21.81 -17.58 -10.37
C VAL A 35 -21.32 -16.16 -10.14
N GLU A 36 -22.15 -15.15 -10.38
CA GLU A 36 -21.81 -13.75 -10.12
C GLU A 36 -21.51 -13.51 -8.64
N GLU A 37 -22.26 -14.13 -7.73
CA GLU A 37 -22.01 -14.01 -6.29
C GLU A 37 -20.69 -14.70 -5.89
N GLN A 38 -20.38 -15.86 -6.47
CA GLN A 38 -19.08 -16.52 -6.24
C GLN A 38 -17.91 -15.66 -6.72
N GLU A 39 -18.03 -15.02 -7.89
CA GLU A 39 -16.99 -14.11 -8.38
C GLU A 39 -16.90 -12.84 -7.52
N ARG A 40 -18.02 -12.29 -7.05
CA ARG A 40 -18.03 -11.19 -6.09
C ARG A 40 -17.24 -11.55 -4.82
N ILE A 41 -17.52 -12.70 -4.21
CA ILE A 41 -16.83 -13.14 -2.98
C ILE A 41 -15.33 -13.29 -3.24
N LYS A 42 -14.93 -13.92 -4.35
CA LYS A 42 -13.50 -14.06 -4.71
C LYS A 42 -12.81 -12.71 -4.83
N VAL A 43 -13.42 -11.75 -5.55
CA VAL A 43 -12.86 -10.40 -5.72
C VAL A 43 -12.69 -9.72 -4.37
N LEU A 44 -13.71 -9.75 -3.51
CA LEU A 44 -13.65 -9.14 -2.18
C LEU A 44 -12.57 -9.79 -1.30
N GLN A 45 -12.45 -11.13 -1.29
CA GLN A 45 -11.43 -11.84 -0.54
C GLN A 45 -10.01 -11.54 -1.04
N SER A 46 -9.82 -11.49 -2.38
CA SER A 46 -8.52 -11.13 -2.97
C SER A 46 -8.10 -9.70 -2.63
N LEU A 47 -9.04 -8.75 -2.62
CA LEU A 47 -8.77 -7.38 -2.19
C LEU A 47 -8.40 -7.34 -0.70
N HIS A 48 -9.19 -7.98 0.17
CA HIS A 48 -8.93 -8.02 1.61
C HIS A 48 -7.54 -8.60 1.93
N ALA A 49 -7.17 -9.71 1.31
CA ALA A 49 -5.84 -10.30 1.48
C ALA A 49 -4.72 -9.35 1.04
N GLU A 50 -4.89 -8.60 -0.06
CA GLU A 50 -3.93 -7.58 -0.47
C GLU A 50 -3.87 -6.42 0.54
N LEU A 51 -4.98 -6.01 1.15
CA LEU A 51 -4.96 -4.95 2.17
C LEU A 51 -4.14 -5.34 3.40
N GLU A 52 -4.18 -6.60 3.83
CA GLU A 52 -3.34 -7.12 4.92
C GLU A 52 -1.84 -7.02 4.57
N GLU A 53 -1.48 -7.31 3.32
CA GLU A 53 -0.10 -7.16 2.83
C GLU A 53 0.31 -5.68 2.77
N ILE A 54 -0.57 -4.80 2.31
CA ILE A 54 -0.35 -3.34 2.29
C ILE A 54 -0.17 -2.80 3.72
N ASP A 55 -0.97 -3.25 4.67
CA ASP A 55 -0.91 -2.84 6.08
C ASP A 55 0.45 -3.25 6.71
N LYS A 56 0.90 -4.48 6.46
CA LYS A 56 2.24 -4.93 6.85
C LYS A 56 3.33 -4.06 6.23
N TYR A 57 3.22 -3.75 4.93
CA TYR A 57 4.15 -2.86 4.24
C TYR A 57 4.18 -1.46 4.87
N CYS A 58 3.02 -0.88 5.20
CA CYS A 58 2.91 0.45 5.81
C CYS A 58 3.56 0.49 7.19
N ARG A 59 3.36 -0.53 8.04
CA ARG A 59 4.04 -0.64 9.33
C ARG A 59 5.56 -0.62 9.19
N GLU A 60 6.10 -1.41 8.27
CA GLU A 60 7.54 -1.44 8.03
C GLU A 60 8.08 -0.08 7.54
N ARG A 61 7.34 0.61 6.66
CA ARG A 61 7.71 1.96 6.21
C ARG A 61 7.67 2.97 7.35
N LYS A 62 6.66 2.91 8.19
CA LYS A 62 6.48 3.79 9.35
C LYS A 62 7.64 3.67 10.33
N ASP A 63 8.07 2.46 10.65
CA ASP A 63 9.20 2.26 11.56
C ASP A 63 10.50 2.77 10.92
N ASN A 64 10.75 2.44 9.64
CA ASN A 64 11.90 2.96 8.91
C ASN A 64 11.98 4.48 8.88
N TYR A 65 10.86 5.17 8.61
CA TYR A 65 10.84 6.63 8.56
C TYR A 65 11.02 7.23 9.95
N ARG A 66 10.46 6.62 11.00
CA ARG A 66 10.66 7.06 12.39
C ARG A 66 12.13 6.97 12.78
N ASP A 67 12.78 5.85 12.50
CA ASP A 67 14.19 5.65 12.83
C ASP A 67 15.07 6.64 12.07
N ASP A 68 14.78 6.89 10.80
CA ASP A 68 15.53 7.87 10.00
C ASP A 68 15.38 9.29 10.54
N ILE A 69 14.17 9.70 10.93
CA ILE A 69 13.93 11.00 11.58
C ILE A 69 14.74 11.09 12.88
N ASN A 70 14.71 10.04 13.71
CA ASN A 70 15.46 10.02 14.96
C ASN A 70 16.98 10.14 14.73
N ILE A 71 17.51 9.47 13.72
CA ILE A 71 18.93 9.56 13.33
C ILE A 71 19.28 10.99 12.88
N LEU A 72 18.44 11.61 12.04
CA LEU A 72 18.68 12.98 11.58
C LEU A 72 18.60 13.98 12.73
N ASN A 73 17.65 13.79 13.64
CA ASN A 73 17.53 14.63 14.83
C ASN A 73 18.74 14.49 15.76
N ALA A 74 19.28 13.28 15.94
CA ALA A 74 20.51 13.06 16.70
C ALA A 74 21.74 13.74 16.05
N LEU A 75 21.79 13.80 14.71
CA LEU A 75 22.85 14.54 14.00
C LEU A 75 22.73 16.07 14.17
N LEU A 76 21.51 16.57 14.30
CA LEU A 76 21.18 18.00 14.46
C LEU A 76 21.19 18.48 15.94
N GLU A 77 21.24 17.57 16.92
CA GLU A 77 21.13 17.92 18.33
C GLU A 77 22.32 18.79 18.78
N GLU A 78 22.03 19.86 19.53
CA GLU A 78 23.07 20.65 20.19
C GLU A 78 23.74 19.82 21.29
N GLY A 79 25.08 19.75 21.27
CA GLY A 79 25.84 18.99 22.28
C GLY A 79 25.99 17.51 21.96
N PHE A 80 26.44 17.21 20.73
CA PHE A 80 26.69 15.88 20.19
C PHE A 80 27.05 14.80 21.21
N ASP A 81 26.25 13.73 21.18
CA ASP A 81 26.41 12.54 22.00
C ASP A 81 26.26 11.29 21.10
N PRO A 82 27.34 10.53 20.85
CA PRO A 82 27.29 9.34 20.01
C PRO A 82 26.39 8.23 20.59
N ASP A 83 26.15 8.21 21.90
CA ASP A 83 25.30 7.20 22.55
C ASP A 83 23.84 7.33 22.11
N ARG A 84 23.41 8.49 21.56
CA ARG A 84 22.08 8.69 20.99
C ARG A 84 21.78 7.83 19.76
N PHE A 85 22.82 7.31 19.10
CA PHE A 85 22.67 6.39 17.99
C PHE A 85 22.52 4.94 18.46
N GLU A 86 22.75 4.66 19.75
CA GLU A 86 22.52 3.34 20.34
C GLU A 86 21.05 2.94 20.18
N GLY A 87 20.81 1.71 19.73
CA GLY A 87 19.47 1.22 19.41
C GLY A 87 18.87 1.75 18.10
N LEU A 88 19.45 2.78 17.48
CA LEU A 88 19.06 3.26 16.14
C LEU A 88 19.90 2.60 15.05
N THR A 89 21.22 2.76 15.10
CA THR A 89 22.14 2.11 14.16
C THR A 89 23.60 2.23 14.60
N THR A 90 24.42 1.25 14.22
CA THR A 90 25.90 1.32 14.26
C THR A 90 26.51 1.25 12.85
N SER A 91 25.67 1.37 11.82
CA SER A 91 26.08 1.21 10.42
C SER A 91 26.29 2.56 9.75
N LYS A 92 27.54 2.87 9.40
CA LYS A 92 27.85 4.04 8.55
C LYS A 92 27.06 4.03 7.24
N ALA A 93 26.82 2.84 6.68
CA ALA A 93 26.04 2.68 5.46
C ALA A 93 24.57 3.05 5.65
N ARG A 94 23.99 2.88 6.85
CA ARG A 94 22.63 3.35 7.15
C ARG A 94 22.58 4.88 7.18
N ILE A 95 23.56 5.53 7.82
CA ILE A 95 23.66 6.99 7.85
C ILE A 95 23.80 7.55 6.43
N GLU A 96 24.74 7.02 5.65
CA GLU A 96 24.93 7.39 4.24
C GLU A 96 23.63 7.20 3.45
N PHE A 97 22.94 6.06 3.61
CA PHE A 97 21.68 5.80 2.93
C PHE A 97 20.65 6.89 3.24
N ILE A 98 20.48 7.27 4.50
CA ILE A 98 19.52 8.30 4.92
C ILE A 98 19.85 9.63 4.25
N LEU A 99 21.11 10.02 4.22
CA LEU A 99 21.54 11.29 3.62
C LEU A 99 21.42 11.30 2.09
N THR A 100 21.69 10.17 1.42
CA THR A 100 21.96 10.16 -0.03
C THR A 100 20.93 9.42 -0.88
N ARG A 101 20.13 8.54 -0.28
CA ARG A 101 19.17 7.68 -0.98
C ARG A 101 17.77 7.82 -0.41
N TYR A 102 16.77 7.57 -1.24
CA TYR A 102 15.37 7.59 -0.82
C TYR A 102 14.75 6.21 -0.92
N ARG A 103 13.76 5.93 -0.06
CA ARG A 103 12.91 4.73 -0.18
C ARG A 103 11.70 5.07 -1.03
N VAL A 104 11.48 4.26 -2.07
CA VAL A 104 10.24 4.29 -2.85
C VAL A 104 9.05 3.86 -2.00
N PHE A 105 7.87 4.33 -2.37
CA PHE A 105 6.61 3.90 -1.79
C PHE A 105 5.78 3.20 -2.87
N GLU A 106 5.88 1.87 -2.86
CA GLU A 106 5.28 0.95 -3.82
C GLU A 106 4.65 -0.21 -3.04
N PRO A 107 3.44 -0.01 -2.50
CA PRO A 107 2.74 -1.08 -1.80
C PRO A 107 2.33 -2.20 -2.78
N PRO A 108 2.04 -3.42 -2.30
CA PRO A 108 1.46 -4.49 -3.11
C PRO A 108 0.20 -4.02 -3.86
N MET A 109 0.08 -4.36 -5.15
CA MET A 109 -1.06 -3.99 -6.02
C MET A 109 -1.44 -5.09 -7.02
N ASN A 110 -0.87 -6.29 -6.88
CA ASN A 110 -1.01 -7.37 -7.86
C ASN A 110 -2.47 -7.81 -8.02
N GLN A 111 -3.20 -7.94 -6.90
CA GLN A 111 -4.60 -8.36 -6.90
C GLN A 111 -5.49 -7.27 -7.47
N TYR A 112 -5.33 -6.02 -7.01
CA TYR A 112 -6.07 -4.89 -7.56
C TYR A 112 -5.87 -4.73 -9.08
N GLN A 113 -4.63 -4.81 -9.56
CA GLN A 113 -4.33 -4.74 -10.99
C GLN A 113 -4.94 -5.91 -11.76
N SER A 114 -4.84 -7.13 -11.24
CA SER A 114 -5.47 -8.32 -11.83
C SER A 114 -6.99 -8.15 -11.97
N ILE A 115 -7.65 -7.64 -10.92
CA ILE A 115 -9.10 -7.36 -10.91
C ILE A 115 -9.48 -6.33 -11.97
N ILE A 116 -8.69 -5.26 -12.11
CA ILE A 116 -8.91 -4.25 -13.16
C ILE A 116 -8.76 -4.87 -14.55
N HIS A 117 -7.64 -5.56 -14.80
CA HIS A 117 -7.34 -6.12 -16.12
C HIS A 117 -8.33 -7.20 -16.55
N ALA A 118 -8.84 -7.99 -15.59
CA ALA A 118 -9.89 -8.98 -15.83
C ALA A 118 -11.30 -8.36 -15.99
N GLY A 119 -11.45 -7.04 -15.80
CA GLY A 119 -12.76 -6.38 -15.78
C GLY A 119 -13.65 -6.84 -14.61
N ALA A 120 -13.05 -7.38 -13.55
CA ALA A 120 -13.74 -7.98 -12.42
C ALA A 120 -14.29 -6.95 -11.42
N LEU A 121 -13.93 -5.67 -11.56
CA LEU A 121 -14.55 -4.57 -10.79
C LEU A 121 -16.08 -4.51 -10.93
N LYS A 122 -16.63 -5.05 -12.04
CA LYS A 122 -18.09 -5.14 -12.25
C LYS A 122 -18.82 -5.99 -11.19
N TYR A 123 -18.11 -6.93 -10.55
CA TYR A 123 -18.69 -7.78 -9.49
C TYR A 123 -18.80 -7.06 -8.15
N LEU A 124 -18.11 -5.92 -7.97
CA LEU A 124 -18.28 -5.09 -6.79
C LEU A 124 -19.63 -4.36 -6.86
N LYS A 125 -20.56 -4.78 -6.01
CA LYS A 125 -21.89 -4.16 -5.90
C LYS A 125 -21.85 -2.82 -5.16
N SER A 126 -20.93 -2.68 -4.20
CA SER A 126 -20.84 -1.54 -3.30
C SER A 126 -20.07 -0.38 -3.92
N ASP A 127 -20.74 0.75 -4.16
CA ASP A 127 -20.09 1.97 -4.63
C ASP A 127 -19.12 2.53 -3.59
N LYS A 128 -19.37 2.26 -2.30
CA LYS A 128 -18.45 2.63 -1.21
C LYS A 128 -17.12 1.89 -1.34
N VAL A 129 -17.12 0.60 -1.66
CA VAL A 129 -15.88 -0.16 -1.91
C VAL A 129 -15.13 0.44 -3.10
N LYS A 130 -15.82 0.72 -4.21
CA LYS A 130 -15.20 1.29 -5.41
C LYS A 130 -14.58 2.67 -5.14
N ASP A 131 -15.30 3.53 -4.44
CA ASP A 131 -14.83 4.86 -4.07
C ASP A 131 -13.57 4.78 -3.18
N LYS A 132 -13.60 3.93 -2.15
CA LYS A 132 -12.46 3.74 -1.24
C LYS A 132 -11.25 3.11 -1.92
N LEU A 133 -11.44 2.14 -2.81
CA LEU A 133 -10.36 1.61 -3.67
C LEU A 133 -9.75 2.71 -4.54
N GLY A 134 -10.59 3.55 -5.15
CA GLY A 134 -10.15 4.68 -5.95
C GLY A 134 -9.35 5.70 -5.12
N GLN A 135 -9.80 6.00 -3.90
CA GLN A 135 -9.08 6.88 -2.99
C GLN A 135 -7.72 6.31 -2.60
N LEU A 136 -7.67 5.04 -2.17
CA LEU A 136 -6.43 4.35 -1.78
C LEU A 136 -5.40 4.37 -2.93
N HIS A 137 -5.75 3.80 -4.09
CA HIS A 137 -4.80 3.56 -5.17
C HIS A 137 -4.54 4.77 -6.08
N ASN A 138 -5.40 5.79 -6.09
CA ASN A 138 -5.17 6.98 -6.93
C ASN A 138 -4.82 8.22 -6.13
N THR A 139 -5.59 8.55 -5.09
CA THR A 139 -5.44 9.82 -4.38
C THR A 139 -4.34 9.73 -3.33
N PHE A 140 -4.48 8.84 -2.36
CA PHE A 140 -3.55 8.74 -1.24
C PHE A 140 -2.21 8.12 -1.67
N LEU A 141 -2.22 7.16 -2.61
CA LEU A 141 -0.98 6.66 -3.21
C LEU A 141 -0.20 7.79 -3.89
N ARG A 142 -0.88 8.71 -4.61
CA ARG A 142 -0.22 9.85 -5.26
C ARG A 142 0.36 10.83 -4.27
N TYR A 143 -0.32 11.08 -3.14
CA TYR A 143 0.24 11.91 -2.07
C TYR A 143 1.53 11.30 -1.51
N MET A 144 1.53 9.99 -1.25
CA MET A 144 2.75 9.28 -0.85
C MET A 144 3.86 9.40 -1.90
N GLN A 145 3.56 9.12 -3.17
CA GLN A 145 4.55 9.23 -4.25
C GLN A 145 5.09 10.66 -4.40
N THR A 146 4.24 11.67 -4.23
CA THR A 146 4.65 13.08 -4.28
C THR A 146 5.61 13.42 -3.14
N SER A 147 5.33 12.97 -1.92
CA SER A 147 6.24 13.15 -0.79
C SER A 147 7.58 12.43 -0.98
N VAL A 148 7.58 11.27 -1.65
CA VAL A 148 8.81 10.57 -2.08
C VAL A 148 9.61 11.39 -3.08
N ASN A 149 8.94 12.04 -4.03
CA ASN A 149 9.59 12.85 -5.05
C ASN A 149 10.28 14.09 -4.45
N TYR A 150 9.67 14.76 -3.47
CA TYR A 150 10.32 15.90 -2.80
C TYR A 150 11.63 15.51 -2.10
N GLU A 151 11.65 14.37 -1.39
CA GLU A 151 12.89 13.85 -0.82
C GLU A 151 13.92 13.51 -1.90
N ARG A 152 13.49 12.88 -2.99
CA ARG A 152 14.37 12.51 -4.10
C ARG A 152 15.04 13.75 -4.71
N GLU A 153 14.27 14.81 -4.98
CA GLU A 153 14.78 16.05 -5.57
C GLU A 153 15.83 16.71 -4.67
N LEU A 154 15.58 16.78 -3.36
CA LEU A 154 16.56 17.27 -2.39
C LEU A 154 17.85 16.46 -2.44
N LYS A 155 17.75 15.12 -2.38
CA LYS A 155 18.92 14.24 -2.36
C LYS A 155 19.73 14.29 -3.66
N GLN A 156 19.07 14.50 -4.79
CA GLN A 156 19.75 14.69 -6.08
C GLN A 156 20.60 15.97 -6.10
N ALA A 157 20.13 17.05 -5.49
CA ALA A 157 20.90 18.29 -5.34
C ALA A 157 21.96 18.20 -4.23
N PHE A 158 21.70 17.40 -3.19
CA PHE A 158 22.57 17.27 -2.03
C PHE A 158 23.85 16.47 -2.31
N MET A 159 23.79 15.48 -3.21
CA MET A 159 24.94 14.65 -3.57
C MET A 159 26.13 15.46 -4.13
N PRO A 160 25.95 16.32 -5.16
CA PRO A 160 27.01 17.19 -5.64
C PRO A 160 27.60 18.09 -4.54
N PHE A 161 26.75 18.65 -3.68
CA PHE A 161 27.17 19.46 -2.53
C PHE A 161 28.10 18.66 -1.59
N LEU A 162 27.68 17.47 -1.14
CA LEU A 162 28.53 16.62 -0.28
C LEU A 162 29.88 16.30 -0.92
N THR A 163 29.92 16.00 -2.22
CA THR A 163 31.17 15.63 -2.89
C THR A 163 32.12 16.81 -3.17
N SER A 164 31.62 18.04 -3.19
CA SER A 164 32.42 19.24 -3.51
C SER A 164 32.83 19.99 -2.25
N GLU A 165 31.92 20.15 -1.30
CA GLU A 165 32.13 20.98 -0.10
C GLU A 165 32.53 20.14 1.12
N HIS A 166 32.11 18.87 1.20
CA HIS A 166 32.37 17.97 2.34
C HIS A 166 32.88 16.56 1.92
N PRO A 167 33.87 16.46 1.00
CA PRO A 167 34.33 15.17 0.47
C PRO A 167 34.90 14.23 1.54
N GLU A 168 35.44 14.78 2.63
CA GLU A 168 35.97 14.02 3.76
C GLU A 168 34.92 13.12 4.41
N ILE A 169 33.65 13.56 4.48
CA ILE A 169 32.54 12.76 4.99
C ILE A 169 32.29 11.55 4.09
N VAL A 170 32.30 11.76 2.76
CA VAL A 170 32.08 10.68 1.78
C VAL A 170 33.19 9.64 1.88
N LEU A 171 34.44 10.09 1.98
CA LEU A 171 35.61 9.21 2.09
C LEU A 171 35.65 8.45 3.43
N ALA A 172 35.31 9.11 4.54
CA ALA A 172 35.37 8.54 5.89
C ALA A 172 34.47 7.30 6.07
N LYS A 173 33.38 7.21 5.30
CA LYS A 173 32.48 6.04 5.30
C LYS A 173 33.22 4.76 4.89
N GLY A 174 34.08 4.84 3.87
CA GLY A 174 34.80 3.69 3.31
C GLY A 174 36.07 3.30 4.09
N GLN A 175 36.49 4.14 5.04
CA GLN A 175 37.70 3.93 5.82
C GLN A 175 37.41 3.12 7.08
N ASN A 176 37.94 1.90 7.14
CA ASN A 176 37.75 0.99 8.29
C ASN A 176 38.42 1.49 9.59
N VAL A 177 39.43 2.36 9.48
CA VAL A 177 40.12 2.94 10.64
C VAL A 177 39.23 3.91 11.42
N ILE A 178 38.23 4.50 10.76
CA ILE A 178 37.28 5.40 11.40
C ILE A 178 36.15 4.53 11.99
N GLY A 179 35.94 4.60 13.31
CA GLY A 179 34.81 3.92 13.96
C GLY A 179 33.45 4.55 13.60
N PHE A 180 32.36 3.96 14.07
CA PHE A 180 31.03 4.55 13.88
C PHE A 180 30.90 5.90 14.61
N ASP A 181 31.23 5.95 15.91
CA ASP A 181 31.13 7.16 16.73
C ASP A 181 31.98 8.31 16.18
N ALA A 182 33.20 7.99 15.75
CA ALA A 182 34.07 8.95 15.07
C ALA A 182 33.45 9.47 13.77
N TYR A 183 32.81 8.61 12.99
CA TYR A 183 32.14 8.98 11.74
C TYR A 183 30.93 9.89 11.98
N VAL A 184 30.06 9.57 12.94
CA VAL A 184 28.92 10.44 13.27
C VAL A 184 29.36 11.75 13.93
N GLY A 185 30.47 11.77 14.66
CA GLY A 185 31.07 13.00 15.19
C GLY A 185 31.65 13.90 14.09
N MET A 186 32.29 13.32 13.07
CA MET A 186 32.71 14.06 11.87
C MET A 186 31.51 14.68 11.15
N LEU A 187 30.44 13.90 10.96
CA LEU A 187 29.19 14.38 10.35
C LEU A 187 28.58 15.53 11.14
N HIS A 188 28.43 15.38 12.46
CA HIS A 188 27.89 16.45 13.31
C HIS A 188 28.73 17.73 13.21
N THR A 189 30.06 17.61 13.22
CA THR A 189 30.96 18.77 13.07
C THR A 189 30.79 19.44 11.71
N ALA A 190 30.66 18.67 10.63
CA ALA A 190 30.44 19.21 9.29
C ALA A 190 29.06 19.88 9.15
N ILE A 191 28.03 19.29 9.76
CA ILE A 191 26.66 19.82 9.78
C ILE A 191 26.62 21.15 10.56
N SER A 192 27.11 21.16 11.79
CA SER A 192 27.10 22.36 12.65
C SER A 192 28.05 23.47 12.17
N GLY A 193 29.09 23.11 11.40
CA GLY A 193 30.05 24.05 10.84
C GLY A 193 29.65 24.70 9.51
N ASP A 194 28.64 24.18 8.80
CA ASP A 194 28.16 24.71 7.51
C ASP A 194 26.64 24.85 7.52
N GLN A 195 26.17 26.10 7.55
CA GLN A 195 24.74 26.43 7.53
C GLN A 195 23.99 25.82 6.32
N ARG A 196 24.66 25.62 5.19
CA ARG A 196 24.04 24.95 4.03
C ARG A 196 23.87 23.46 4.29
N PHE A 197 24.83 22.81 4.95
CA PHE A 197 24.71 21.40 5.33
C PHE A 197 23.59 21.25 6.36
N GLU A 198 23.62 22.04 7.44
CA GLU A 198 22.56 22.06 8.46
C GLU A 198 21.16 22.25 7.85
N ALA A 199 20.98 23.25 6.98
CA ALA A 199 19.70 23.50 6.32
C ALA A 199 19.24 22.33 5.45
N ASN A 200 20.14 21.66 4.73
CA ASN A 200 19.80 20.47 3.93
C ASN A 200 19.33 19.31 4.82
N VAL A 201 19.99 19.08 5.96
CA VAL A 201 19.62 18.00 6.90
C VAL A 201 18.28 18.32 7.59
N LEU A 202 18.05 19.57 7.97
CA LEU A 202 16.78 20.02 8.54
C LEU A 202 15.63 19.86 7.54
N LEU A 203 15.81 20.28 6.28
CA LEU A 203 14.82 20.08 5.22
C LEU A 203 14.54 18.59 4.96
N LEU A 204 15.59 17.76 4.97
CA LEU A 204 15.44 16.32 4.81
C LEU A 204 14.60 15.71 5.95
N SER A 205 14.85 16.11 7.20
CA SER A 205 14.05 15.67 8.36
C SER A 205 12.58 16.08 8.18
N GLY A 206 12.32 17.33 7.81
CA GLY A 206 10.96 17.83 7.55
C GLY A 206 10.24 17.08 6.41
N TYR A 207 10.96 16.66 5.37
CA TYR A 207 10.37 15.82 4.31
C TYR A 207 10.02 14.41 4.79
N LEU A 208 10.83 13.81 5.66
CA LEU A 208 10.48 12.52 6.28
C LEU A 208 9.29 12.63 7.23
N GLU A 209 9.18 13.71 8.00
CA GLU A 209 8.00 13.99 8.82
C GLU A 209 6.74 14.15 7.97
N ASN A 210 6.85 14.84 6.83
CA ASN A 210 5.76 14.98 5.88
C ASN A 210 5.36 13.61 5.27
N LYS A 211 6.32 12.75 4.92
CA LYS A 211 6.04 11.36 4.53
C LYS A 211 5.29 10.59 5.60
N MET A 212 5.67 10.76 6.87
CA MET A 212 4.98 10.15 8.00
C MET A 212 3.52 10.61 8.08
N TYR A 213 3.26 11.89 7.83
CA TYR A 213 1.90 12.43 7.77
C TYR A 213 1.08 11.80 6.64
N PHE A 214 1.59 11.79 5.40
CA PHE A 214 0.88 11.16 4.29
C PHE A 214 0.71 9.65 4.46
N LEU A 215 1.67 8.97 5.10
CA LEU A 215 1.55 7.56 5.40
C LEU A 215 0.39 7.30 6.37
N LYS A 216 0.21 8.14 7.40
CA LYS A 216 -0.95 8.05 8.30
C LYS A 216 -2.27 8.23 7.56
N LEU A 217 -2.33 9.16 6.59
CA LEU A 217 -3.52 9.34 5.77
C LEU A 217 -3.78 8.12 4.87
N TYR A 218 -2.73 7.53 4.30
CA TYR A 218 -2.81 6.30 3.52
C TYR A 218 -3.27 5.10 4.39
N GLU A 219 -2.73 4.95 5.60
CA GLU A 219 -3.16 3.94 6.58
C GLU A 219 -4.64 4.14 6.98
N ALA A 220 -5.10 5.39 7.13
CA ALA A 220 -6.48 5.68 7.49
C ALA A 220 -7.46 5.24 6.40
N ILE A 221 -7.19 5.56 5.13
CA ILE A 221 -8.05 5.12 4.03
C ILE A 221 -8.00 3.61 3.81
N LEU A 222 -6.85 2.97 4.08
CA LEU A 222 -6.69 1.52 4.06
C LEU A 222 -7.61 0.85 5.09
N LEU A 223 -7.59 1.34 6.33
CA LEU A 223 -8.43 0.85 7.43
C LEU A 223 -9.93 1.05 7.13
N GLU A 224 -10.30 2.20 6.56
CA GLU A 224 -11.67 2.45 6.15
C GLU A 224 -12.13 1.50 5.04
N LEU A 225 -11.29 1.24 4.05
CA LEU A 225 -11.59 0.29 2.98
C LEU A 225 -11.75 -1.12 3.54
N ASP A 226 -10.82 -1.55 4.39
CA ASP A 226 -10.84 -2.86 5.03
C ASP A 226 -12.15 -3.09 5.80
N GLY A 227 -12.55 -2.13 6.64
CA GLY A 227 -13.81 -2.21 7.37
C GLY A 227 -15.04 -2.32 6.46
N VAL A 228 -15.02 -1.69 5.28
CA VAL A 228 -16.10 -1.84 4.29
C VAL A 228 -16.06 -3.22 3.61
N LEU A 229 -14.88 -3.73 3.28
CA LEU A 229 -14.74 -5.08 2.70
C LEU A 229 -15.21 -6.16 3.67
N VAL A 230 -14.83 -6.07 4.95
CA VAL A 230 -15.28 -6.98 6.00
C VAL A 230 -16.81 -6.95 6.13
N ALA A 231 -17.42 -5.76 6.12
CA ALA A 231 -18.87 -5.62 6.16
C ALA A 231 -19.58 -6.23 4.94
N GLU A 232 -18.98 -6.12 3.76
CA GLU A 232 -19.50 -6.69 2.50
C GLU A 232 -19.31 -8.22 2.42
N LEU A 233 -18.27 -8.76 3.05
CA LEU A 233 -17.98 -10.19 3.11
C LEU A 233 -18.83 -10.90 4.17
N GLY A 234 -19.09 -10.28 5.32
CA GLY A 234 -19.84 -10.90 6.41
C GLY A 234 -19.21 -12.24 6.82
N ASP A 235 -20.04 -13.30 6.91
CA ASP A 235 -19.60 -14.64 7.31
C ASP A 235 -18.68 -15.33 6.26
N GLU A 236 -18.66 -14.85 5.02
CA GLU A 236 -17.85 -15.41 3.92
C GLU A 236 -16.35 -15.08 4.06
N LEU A 237 -15.96 -14.25 5.03
CA LEU A 237 -14.57 -13.93 5.32
C LEU A 237 -13.76 -15.18 5.74
N ASN A 238 -14.40 -16.14 6.43
CA ASN A 238 -13.73 -17.31 7.02
C ASN A 238 -13.84 -18.61 6.19
N VAL A 239 -14.52 -18.59 5.04
CA VAL A 239 -14.88 -19.83 4.33
C VAL A 239 -13.69 -20.42 3.55
N THR A 240 -12.75 -19.60 3.09
CA THR A 240 -11.59 -20.03 2.28
C THR A 240 -10.47 -20.71 3.08
N THR A 241 -10.36 -20.49 4.41
CA THR A 241 -9.42 -21.27 5.25
C THR A 241 -9.90 -22.70 5.50
N SER A 242 -11.21 -22.99 5.34
CA SER A 242 -11.77 -24.33 5.54
C SER A 242 -11.71 -25.20 4.27
N GLN A 243 -11.95 -24.63 3.08
CA GLN A 243 -11.99 -25.40 1.82
C GLN A 243 -10.60 -25.80 1.29
N GLY A 244 -9.52 -25.19 1.79
CA GLY A 244 -8.14 -25.65 1.55
C GLY A 244 -7.76 -26.92 2.32
N ARG A 245 -8.42 -27.21 3.44
CA ARG A 245 -8.13 -28.39 4.28
C ARG A 245 -8.87 -29.66 3.84
N SER A 246 -9.97 -29.54 3.10
CA SER A 246 -10.76 -30.69 2.62
C SER A 246 -10.28 -31.29 1.29
N ARG A 247 -9.28 -30.69 0.63
CA ARG A 247 -8.65 -31.22 -0.60
C ARG A 247 -7.32 -31.95 -0.35
N GLN A 248 -6.90 -32.09 0.91
CA GLN A 248 -5.67 -32.81 1.31
C GLN A 248 -5.94 -34.03 2.22
N ARG A 249 -7.11 -34.66 2.11
CA ARG A 249 -7.37 -35.97 2.73
C ARG A 249 -7.90 -36.95 1.72
#